data_AF-A0A6I1W2P1-F1
#
_entry.id   AF-A0A6I1W2P1-F1
#
_cell.length_a   1.000
_cell.length_b   1.000
_cell.length_c   1.000
_cell.angle_alpha   90.00
_cell.angle_beta   90.00
_cell.angle_gamma   90.00
#
_symmetry.space_group_name_H-M   'P 1'
#
loop_
_entity.id
_entity.type
_entity.pdbx_description
1 polymer ?
#
loop_
_entity_poly.entity_id
_entity_poly.type
_entity_poly.pdbx_seq_one_letter_code
_entity_poly.pdbx_strand_id
1 'polypeptide(L)'
;YGRFRELIADTIPGFKDFNTRIQNPGGFYLGNSAGARQWNTPTQRANFRINALPQDLIDARTRATGKLPDLILQSMRSHDQYNTT
;
A
#
# COMPACT_ATOMS: atom_id res chain seq x y z
N TYR A 1 -12.63 -20.21 5.52
CA TYR A 1 -11.54 -19.36 4.99
C TYR A 1 -10.79 -19.97 3.79
N GLY A 2 -10.54 -21.30 3.74
CA GLY A 2 -9.74 -21.90 2.67
C GLY A 2 -10.22 -21.67 1.23
N ARG A 3 -11.54 -21.75 0.99
CA ARG A 3 -12.14 -21.48 -0.33
C ARG A 3 -11.88 -20.07 -0.86
N PHE A 4 -11.83 -19.06 0.02
CA PHE A 4 -11.46 -17.69 -0.39
C PHE A 4 -9.99 -17.61 -0.79
N ARG A 5 -9.11 -18.35 -0.12
CA ARG A 5 -7.67 -18.37 -0.42
C ARG A 5 -7.37 -19.09 -1.74
N GLU A 6 -8.16 -20.10 -2.10
CA GLU A 6 -8.12 -20.71 -3.44
C GLU A 6 -8.49 -19.69 -4.51
N LEU A 7 -9.61 -18.97 -4.35
CA LEU A 7 -10.01 -17.94 -5.29
C LEU A 7 -8.96 -16.82 -5.43
N ILE A 8 -8.29 -16.44 -4.34
CA ILE A 8 -7.17 -15.50 -4.36
C ILE A 8 -5.98 -16.08 -5.14
N ALA A 9 -5.62 -17.35 -4.89
CA ALA A 9 -4.53 -18.02 -5.58
C ALA A 9 -4.75 -18.09 -7.10
N ASP A 10 -6.00 -18.25 -7.53
CA ASP A 10 -6.39 -18.32 -8.95
C ASP A 10 -6.34 -16.95 -9.65
N THR A 11 -6.50 -15.86 -8.91
CA THR A 11 -6.60 -14.50 -9.48
C THR A 11 -5.32 -13.67 -9.35
N ILE A 12 -4.51 -13.91 -8.32
CA ILE A 12 -3.34 -13.08 -8.01
C ILE A 12 -2.05 -13.89 -8.21
N PRO A 13 -1.22 -13.52 -9.21
CA PRO A 13 0.11 -14.12 -9.37
C PRO A 13 0.94 -14.03 -8.08
N GLY A 14 1.62 -15.12 -7.73
CA GLY A 14 2.42 -15.22 -6.50
C GLY A 14 1.68 -15.82 -5.30
N PHE A 15 0.36 -16.02 -5.39
CA PHE A 15 -0.46 -16.65 -4.34
C PHE A 15 -0.72 -18.15 -4.55
N LYS A 16 -0.03 -18.80 -5.50
CA LYS A 16 -0.11 -20.25 -5.68
C LYS A 16 0.13 -20.99 -4.37
N ASP A 17 -0.67 -22.03 -4.13
CA ASP A 17 -0.64 -22.89 -2.93
C ASP A 17 -0.84 -22.12 -1.61
N PHE A 18 -1.64 -21.03 -1.63
CA PHE A 18 -1.88 -20.17 -0.47
C PHE A 18 -2.25 -20.97 0.79
N ASN A 19 -3.24 -21.87 0.71
CA ASN A 19 -3.70 -22.65 1.86
C ASN A 19 -2.60 -23.45 2.55
N THR A 20 -1.62 -23.93 1.79
CA THR A 20 -0.47 -24.68 2.30
C THR A 20 0.59 -23.72 2.84
N ARG A 21 0.94 -22.68 2.07
CA ARG A 21 2.06 -21.78 2.38
C ARG A 21 1.80 -20.92 3.62
N ILE A 22 0.54 -20.59 3.91
CA ILE A 22 0.19 -19.78 5.08
C ILE A 22 0.35 -20.54 6.42
N GLN A 23 0.48 -21.87 6.38
CA GLN A 23 0.67 -22.68 7.59
C GLN A 23 2.10 -22.61 8.13
N ASN A 24 3.06 -22.16 7.32
CA ASN A 24 4.41 -21.94 7.81
C ASN A 24 4.41 -20.84 8.86
N PRO A 25 5.19 -20.96 9.96
CA PRO A 25 5.37 -19.86 10.89
C PRO A 25 5.83 -18.59 10.17
N GLY A 26 5.09 -17.48 10.33
CA GLY A 26 5.32 -16.23 9.58
C GLY A 26 4.68 -16.18 8.18
N GLY A 27 3.98 -17.24 7.77
CA GLY A 27 3.32 -17.35 6.47
C GLY A 27 4.31 -17.49 5.32
N PHE A 28 4.11 -16.73 4.25
CA PHE A 28 5.03 -16.67 3.12
C PHE A 28 5.34 -15.22 2.78
N TYR A 29 6.57 -14.97 2.37
CA TYR A 29 7.03 -13.65 2.02
C TYR A 29 6.43 -13.17 0.70
N LEU A 30 5.88 -11.95 0.72
CA LEU A 30 5.53 -11.20 -0.48
C LEU A 30 6.74 -10.34 -0.85
N GLY A 31 7.37 -10.65 -1.98
CA GLY A 31 8.60 -10.02 -2.44
C GLY A 31 8.51 -8.49 -2.49
N ASN A 32 9.53 -7.81 -1.98
CA ASN A 32 9.73 -6.38 -2.21
C ASN A 32 10.77 -6.18 -3.32
N SER A 33 10.31 -6.03 -4.57
CA SER A 33 11.21 -5.85 -5.72
C SER A 33 12.07 -4.60 -5.58
N ALA A 34 11.51 -3.50 -5.06
CA ALA A 34 12.25 -2.28 -4.78
C ALA A 34 13.37 -2.50 -3.74
N GLY A 35 13.08 -3.25 -2.68
CA GLY A 35 14.07 -3.66 -1.67
C GLY A 35 15.22 -4.49 -2.26
N ALA A 36 14.92 -5.32 -3.26
CA ALA A 36 15.90 -6.09 -4.03
C ALA A 36 16.56 -5.30 -5.18
N ARG A 37 16.27 -4.00 -5.33
CA ARG A 37 16.71 -3.14 -6.46
C ARG A 37 16.29 -3.66 -7.83
N GLN A 38 15.20 -4.40 -7.90
CA GLN A 38 14.58 -4.88 -9.13
C GLN A 38 13.44 -3.93 -9.51
N TRP A 39 13.64 -3.16 -10.58
CA TRP A 39 12.66 -2.16 -11.00
C TRP A 39 11.83 -2.68 -12.16
N ASN A 40 10.57 -3.02 -11.87
CA ASN A 40 9.58 -3.46 -12.86
C ASN A 40 9.03 -2.25 -13.66
N THR A 41 9.93 -1.44 -14.20
CA THR A 41 9.63 -0.28 -15.03
C THR A 41 10.16 -0.53 -16.45
N PRO A 42 9.64 0.14 -17.49
CA PRO A 42 10.16 -0.02 -18.87
C PRO A 42 11.67 0.27 -19.00
N THR A 43 12.20 1.14 -18.14
CA THR A 43 13.62 1.54 -18.09
C THR A 43 14.48 0.61 -17.24
N GLN A 44 13.90 -0.36 -16.53
CA GLN A 44 14.56 -1.22 -15.54
C GLN A 44 15.31 -0.44 -14.45
N ARG A 45 14.88 0.80 -14.19
CA ARG A 45 15.47 1.73 -13.22
C ARG A 45 14.40 2.39 -12.36
N ALA A 46 14.83 2.95 -11.23
CA ALA A 46 14.01 3.85 -10.44
C ALA A 46 13.69 5.11 -11.26
N ASN A 47 12.41 5.38 -11.47
CA ASN A 47 11.94 6.51 -12.27
C ASN A 47 11.57 7.68 -11.36
N PHE A 48 12.34 8.76 -11.44
CA PHE A 48 12.04 10.00 -10.74
C PHE A 48 11.12 10.90 -11.59
N ARG A 49 10.26 11.67 -10.93
CA ARG A 49 9.32 12.61 -11.55
C ARG A 49 9.31 13.91 -10.75
N ILE A 50 9.33 15.03 -11.45
CA ILE A 50 9.28 16.37 -10.86
C ILE A 50 7.82 16.84 -10.87
N ASN A 51 6.96 16.12 -10.14
CA ASN A 51 5.59 16.56 -10.00
C ASN A 51 5.57 17.81 -9.12
N ALA A 52 4.80 18.83 -9.53
CA ALA A 52 4.56 19.97 -8.68
C ALA A 52 3.92 19.50 -7.36
N LEU A 53 4.45 19.97 -6.24
CA LEU A 53 3.84 19.73 -4.94
C LEU A 53 2.53 20.55 -4.85
N PRO A 54 1.52 20.05 -4.13
CA PRO A 54 0.36 20.87 -3.82
C PRO A 54 0.79 22.12 -3.04
N GLN A 55 0.13 23.24 -3.32
CA GLN A 55 0.47 24.55 -2.72
C GLN A 55 0.25 24.58 -1.20
N ASP A 56 -0.68 23.77 -0.71
CA ASP A 56 -0.98 23.64 0.70
C ASP A 56 -1.59 22.25 0.98
N LEU A 57 -1.80 21.95 2.26
CA LEU A 57 -2.34 20.67 2.73
C LEU A 57 -3.87 20.60 2.69
N ILE A 58 -4.56 21.69 2.32
CA ILE A 58 -6.03 21.75 2.32
C ILE A 58 -6.53 21.12 1.01
N ASP A 59 -7.34 20.07 1.17
CA ASP A 59 -7.99 19.41 0.05
C ASP A 59 -8.76 20.40 -0.83
N ALA A 60 -8.71 20.18 -2.15
CA ALA A 60 -9.31 21.07 -3.14
C ALA A 60 -10.82 21.26 -2.92
N ARG A 61 -11.54 20.25 -2.42
CA ARG A 61 -12.98 20.36 -2.13
C ARG A 61 -13.24 21.29 -0.95
N THR A 62 -12.45 21.20 0.12
CA THR A 62 -12.55 22.09 1.27
C THR A 62 -12.28 23.53 0.84
N ARG A 63 -11.25 23.76 0.04
CA ARG A 63 -10.94 25.09 -0.51
C ARG A 63 -12.08 25.66 -1.35
N ALA A 64 -12.74 24.83 -2.16
CA ALA A 64 -13.88 25.25 -2.99
C ALA A 64 -15.08 25.74 -2.17
N THR A 65 -15.17 25.41 -0.88
CA THR A 65 -16.22 25.93 0.01
C THR A 65 -15.97 27.37 0.49
N GLY A 66 -14.76 27.91 0.29
CA GLY A 66 -14.34 29.22 0.80
C GLY A 66 -14.10 29.26 2.31
N LYS A 67 -14.25 28.14 3.02
CA LYS A 67 -14.01 28.04 4.47
C LYS A 67 -12.55 27.69 4.73
N LEU A 68 -11.90 28.46 5.59
CA LEU A 68 -10.58 28.14 6.12
C LEU A 68 -10.75 27.34 7.42
N PRO A 69 -10.24 26.10 7.52
CA PRO A 69 -10.31 25.34 8.76
C PRO A 69 -9.31 25.87 9.79
N ASP A 70 -9.72 25.94 11.06
CA ASP A 70 -8.82 26.34 12.15
C ASP A 70 -7.80 25.25 12.52
N LEU A 71 -8.13 23.98 12.27
CA LEU A 71 -7.29 22.82 12.55
C LEU A 71 -7.33 21.79 11.40
N ILE A 72 -6.23 21.08 11.20
CA ILE A 72 -6.11 19.97 10.25
C ILE A 72 -5.98 18.67 11.04
N LEU A 73 -6.93 17.74 10.89
CA LEU A 73 -6.84 16.40 11.48
C LEU A 73 -5.97 15.50 10.61
N GLN A 74 -4.90 14.97 11.19
CA GLN A 74 -4.04 13.96 10.56
C GLN A 74 -4.09 12.68 11.38
N SER A 75 -4.21 11.54 10.69
CA SER A 75 -4.09 10.22 11.32
C SER A 75 -2.80 9.56 10.86
N MET A 76 -2.05 9.01 11.82
CA MET A 76 -0.87 8.20 11.57
C MET A 76 -1.07 6.86 12.23
N ARG A 77 -0.54 5.81 11.60
CA ARG A 77 -0.54 4.49 12.20
C ARG A 77 0.55 4.42 13.26
N SER A 78 0.20 3.98 14.47
CA SER A 78 1.16 3.66 15.52
C SER A 78 2.03 2.47 15.11
N HIS A 79 3.29 2.47 15.55
CA HIS A 79 4.22 1.36 15.31
C HIS A 79 3.71 0.05 15.93
N ASP A 80 3.16 0.13 17.14
CA ASP A 80 2.89 -1.03 18.00
C ASP A 80 1.44 -1.55 17.93
N GLN A 81 0.59 -0.95 17.10
CA GLN A 81 -0.78 -1.42 16.91
C GLN A 81 -1.07 -1.75 15.45
N TYR A 82 -1.74 -2.88 15.25
CA TYR A 82 -2.26 -3.28 13.96
C TYR A 82 -3.69 -2.78 13.81
N ASN A 83 -3.83 -1.52 13.41
CA ASN A 83 -5.14 -0.86 13.27
C ASN A 83 -5.95 -0.96 14.57
N THR A 84 -7.03 -1.75 14.60
CA THR A 84 -7.98 -1.83 15.74
C THR A 84 -7.89 -3.14 16.54
N THR A 85 -6.84 -3.94 16.35
CA THR A 85 -6.68 -5.24 17.05
C THR A 85 -6.43 -5.10 18.54
#